data_AF-A0A1K2HCS3-F1
#
_entry.id   AF-A0A1K2HCS3-F1
#
_cell.length_a   1.000
_cell.length_b   1.000
_cell.length_c   1.000
_cell.angle_alpha   90.00
_cell.angle_beta   90.00
_cell.angle_gamma   90.00
#
_symmetry.space_group_name_H-M   'P 1'
#
loop_
_entity.id
_entity.type
_entity.pdbx_description
1 polymer ?
#
loop_
_entity_poly.entity_id
_entity_poly.type
_entity_poly.pdbx_seq_one_letter_code
_entity_poly.pdbx_strand_id
1 'polypeptide(L)'
;MTKRNKIRILFICCFLYGLVGVPIKAPLSTSTEKMFFSAAFSVITFLIVIVLILNYKKLLSYWQPKDKQQEMAFLNHFTLCVVFLISIASYGLVWRI
;
A
#
# COMPACT_ATOMS: atom_id res chain seq x y z
N MET A 1 -19.14 11.74 8.82
CA MET A 1 -18.38 10.55 8.33
C MET A 1 -17.82 9.77 9.52
N THR A 2 -18.13 8.48 9.66
CA THR A 2 -17.62 7.66 10.78
C THR A 2 -16.11 7.42 10.67
N LYS A 3 -15.42 7.22 11.80
CA LYS A 3 -13.97 6.92 11.84
C LYS A 3 -13.62 5.69 10.97
N ARG A 4 -14.51 4.68 10.98
CA ARG A 4 -14.42 3.49 10.12
C ARG A 4 -14.43 3.83 8.62
N ASN A 5 -15.28 4.75 8.17
CA ASN A 5 -15.32 5.14 6.75
C ASN A 5 -14.03 5.85 6.33
N LYS A 6 -13.39 6.62 7.22
CA LYS A 6 -12.09 7.25 6.94
C LYS A 6 -10.98 6.21 6.69
N ILE A 7 -10.96 5.12 7.47
CA ILE A 7 -10.01 4.02 7.28
C ILE A 7 -10.28 3.29 5.96
N ARG A 8 -11.54 3.04 5.63
CA ARG A 8 -11.90 2.42 4.34
C ARG A 8 -11.40 3.27 3.17
N ILE A 9 -11.61 4.59 3.23
CA ILE A 9 -11.06 5.50 2.22
C ILE A 9 -9.53 5.45 2.19
N LEU A 10 -8.85 5.44 3.34
CA LEU A 10 -7.39 5.30 3.39
C LEU A 10 -6.93 4.05 2.64
N PHE A 11 -7.54 2.89 2.90
CA PHE A 11 -7.20 1.65 2.20
C PHE A 11 -7.50 1.72 0.69
N ILE A 12 -8.61 2.35 0.29
CA ILE A 12 -8.92 2.58 -1.13
C ILE A 12 -7.86 3.49 -1.77
N CYS A 13 -7.46 4.57 -1.11
CA CYS A 13 -6.41 5.47 -1.61
C CYS A 13 -5.06 4.74 -1.75
N CYS A 14 -4.68 3.92 -0.77
CA CYS A 14 -3.49 3.08 -0.84
C CYS A 14 -3.56 2.10 -2.03
N PHE A 15 -4.71 1.47 -2.24
CA PHE A 15 -4.93 0.56 -3.35
C PHE A 15 -4.83 1.28 -4.71
N LEU A 16 -5.52 2.42 -4.86
CA LEU A 16 -5.45 3.25 -6.07
C LEU A 16 -4.02 3.74 -6.34
N TYR A 17 -3.28 4.13 -5.31
CA TYR A 17 -1.86 4.49 -5.43
C TYR A 17 -1.02 3.31 -5.95
N GLY A 18 -1.21 2.11 -5.41
CA GLY A 18 -0.51 0.91 -5.90
C GLY A 18 -0.85 0.57 -7.36
N LEU A 19 -2.07 0.83 -7.82
CA LEU A 19 -2.44 0.64 -9.23
C LEU A 19 -1.66 1.56 -10.19
N VAL A 20 -1.24 2.75 -9.75
CA VAL A 20 -0.36 3.64 -10.52
C VAL A 20 1.02 2.99 -10.77
N GLY A 21 1.41 2.01 -9.95
CA GLY A 21 2.63 1.23 -10.14
C GLY A 21 2.54 0.14 -11.22
N VAL A 22 1.34 -0.25 -11.67
CA VAL A 22 1.16 -1.33 -12.66
C VAL A 22 1.76 -0.99 -14.04
N PRO A 23 1.57 0.21 -14.60
CA PRO A 23 2.23 0.62 -15.84
C PRO A 23 3.76 0.67 -15.76
N ILE A 24 4.33 0.80 -14.55
CA ILE A 24 5.78 0.78 -14.31
C ILE A 24 6.36 -0.63 -14.53
N LYS A 25 5.53 -1.69 -14.54
CA LYS A 25 5.95 -3.08 -14.80
C LYS A 25 6.12 -3.41 -16.30
N ALA A 26 5.51 -2.63 -17.20
CA ALA A 26 5.61 -2.89 -18.64
C ALA A 26 7.08 -2.76 -19.10
N PRO A 27 7.58 -3.63 -19.99
CA PRO A 27 9.00 -3.73 -20.34
C PRO A 27 9.53 -2.34 -20.69
N LEU A 28 10.34 -1.81 -19.78
CA LEU A 28 10.74 -0.41 -19.81
C LEU A 28 11.73 -0.20 -20.95
N SER A 29 11.36 0.71 -21.85
CA SER A 29 12.34 1.50 -22.59
C SER A 29 13.41 2.00 -21.60
N THR A 30 14.68 1.83 -21.93
CA THR A 30 15.87 2.07 -21.10
C THR A 30 16.14 3.55 -20.77
N SER A 31 15.14 4.43 -20.78
CA SER A 31 15.35 5.85 -20.47
C SER A 31 15.58 6.06 -18.97
N THR A 32 16.65 6.79 -18.64
CA THR A 32 17.08 7.11 -17.26
C THR A 32 15.95 7.70 -16.40
N GLU A 33 15.10 8.54 -17.00
CA GLU A 33 13.97 9.17 -16.33
C GLU A 33 12.97 8.15 -15.79
N LYS A 34 12.62 7.13 -16.58
CA LYS A 34 11.67 6.11 -16.15
C LYS A 34 12.25 5.22 -15.05
N MET A 35 13.57 4.99 -15.06
CA MET A 35 14.25 4.28 -13.95
C MET A 35 14.16 5.07 -12.66
N PHE A 36 14.44 6.38 -12.73
CA PHE A 36 14.35 7.27 -11.57
C PHE A 36 12.92 7.33 -11.01
N PHE A 37 11.91 7.48 -11.86
CA PHE A 37 10.51 7.45 -11.45
C PHE A 37 10.13 6.12 -10.78
N SER A 38 10.60 5.00 -11.33
CA SER A 38 10.35 3.67 -10.79
C SER A 38 10.97 3.47 -9.39
N ALA A 39 12.23 3.91 -9.21
CA ALA A 39 12.91 3.88 -7.92
C ALA A 39 12.23 4.81 -6.90
N ALA A 40 11.91 6.04 -7.28
CA ALA A 40 11.21 6.99 -6.42
C ALA A 40 9.83 6.48 -5.99
N PHE A 41 9.06 5.91 -6.93
CA PHE A 41 7.78 5.26 -6.64
C PHE A 41 7.93 4.14 -5.62
N SER A 42 8.95 3.28 -5.77
CA SER A 42 9.21 2.17 -4.86
C SER A 42 9.51 2.66 -3.45
N VAL A 43 10.41 3.65 -3.31
CA VAL A 43 10.76 4.26 -2.02
C VAL A 43 9.53 4.85 -1.33
N ILE A 44 8.71 5.61 -2.06
CA ILE A 44 7.48 6.19 -1.51
C ILE A 44 6.50 5.09 -1.09
N THR A 45 6.36 4.04 -1.89
CA THR A 45 5.49 2.90 -1.55
C THR A 45 5.95 2.21 -0.26
N PHE A 46 7.26 2.01 -0.07
CA PHE A 46 7.81 1.49 1.20
C PHE A 46 7.52 2.41 2.38
N LEU A 47 7.67 3.73 2.22
CA LEU A 47 7.34 4.70 3.27
C LEU A 47 5.86 4.60 3.67
N ILE A 48 4.94 4.46 2.70
CA ILE A 48 3.51 4.26 2.98
C ILE A 48 3.31 2.98 3.80
N VAL A 49 3.93 1.87 3.41
CA VAL A 49 3.85 0.60 4.14
C VAL A 49 4.34 0.74 5.58
N ILE A 50 5.50 1.38 5.78
CA ILE A 50 6.06 1.64 7.12
C ILE A 50 5.08 2.47 7.96
N VAL A 51 4.52 3.53 7.41
CA VAL A 51 3.53 4.38 8.11
C VAL A 51 2.30 3.57 8.49
N LEU A 52 1.77 2.71 7.60
CA LEU A 52 0.63 1.84 7.89
C LEU A 52 0.93 0.88 9.04
N ILE A 53 2.08 0.21 9.02
CA ILE A 53 2.50 -0.75 10.05
C ILE A 53 2.69 -0.05 11.40
N LEU A 54 3.41 1.07 11.44
CA LEU A 54 3.62 1.83 12.68
C LEU A 54 2.31 2.35 13.28
N ASN A 55 1.33 2.68 12.44
CA ASN A 55 0.01 3.15 12.88
C ASN A 55 -1.03 2.05 13.04
N TYR A 56 -0.66 0.77 12.91
CA TYR A 56 -1.60 -0.37 12.96
C TYR A 56 -2.54 -0.31 14.18
N LYS A 57 -1.99 -0.16 15.40
CA LYS A 57 -2.79 -0.13 16.65
C LYS A 57 -3.78 1.03 16.66
N LYS A 58 -3.37 2.19 16.14
CA LYS A 58 -4.20 3.40 16.06
C LYS A 58 -5.32 3.22 15.03
N LEU A 59 -5.01 2.62 13.88
CA LEU A 59 -5.98 2.27 12.84
C LEU A 59 -7.00 1.25 13.34
N LEU A 60 -6.55 0.21 14.06
CA LEU A 60 -7.45 -0.78 14.68
C LEU A 60 -8.37 -0.13 15.72
N SER A 61 -7.83 0.74 16.58
CA SER A 61 -8.61 1.51 17.55
C SER A 61 -9.68 2.38 16.87
N TYR A 62 -9.35 3.03 15.77
CA TYR A 62 -10.30 3.83 14.99
C TYR A 62 -11.33 2.99 14.21
N TRP A 63 -11.01 1.73 13.91
CA TRP A 63 -11.95 0.80 13.30
C TRP A 63 -13.06 0.37 14.28
N GLN A 64 -12.79 0.47 15.59
CA GLN A 64 -13.69 0.15 16.70
C GLN A 64 -14.42 -1.19 16.48
N PRO A 65 -13.69 -2.31 16.41
CA PRO A 65 -14.32 -3.63 16.29
C PRO A 65 -15.22 -3.88 17.50
N LYS A 66 -16.45 -4.34 17.26
CA LYS A 66 -17.40 -4.71 18.32
C LYS A 66 -17.32 -6.18 18.71
N ASP A 67 -16.69 -6.98 17.86
CA ASP A 67 -16.59 -8.43 17.96
C ASP A 67 -15.30 -8.90 17.24
N LYS A 68 -14.92 -10.16 17.46
CA LYS A 68 -13.73 -10.76 16.83
C LYS A 68 -13.85 -10.83 15.31
N GLN A 69 -15.05 -10.94 14.75
CA GLN A 69 -15.25 -11.05 13.31
C GLN A 69 -14.89 -9.73 12.61
N GLN A 70 -15.26 -8.59 13.20
CA GLN A 70 -14.92 -7.26 12.70
C GLN A 70 -13.44 -6.93 12.85
N GLU A 71 -12.79 -7.45 13.88
CA GLU A 71 -11.34 -7.38 14.07
C GLU A 71 -10.60 -8.17 12.99
N MET A 72 -11.01 -9.43 12.73
CA MET A 72 -10.44 -10.26 11.67
C MET A 72 -10.69 -9.65 10.27
N ALA A 73 -11.85 -9.05 10.04
CA ALA A 73 -12.14 -8.34 8.79
C ALA A 73 -11.20 -7.15 8.56
N PHE A 74 -10.87 -6.40 9.62
CA PHE A 74 -9.88 -5.33 9.56
C PHE A 74 -8.48 -5.87 9.29
N LEU A 75 -8.07 -6.93 10.01
CA LEU A 75 -6.77 -7.59 9.82
C LEU A 75 -6.61 -8.07 8.38
N ASN A 76 -7.62 -8.69 7.80
CA ASN A 76 -7.60 -9.14 6.41
C ASN A 76 -7.44 -7.95 5.45
N HIS A 77 -8.21 -6.88 5.62
CA HIS A 77 -8.07 -5.67 4.78
C HIS A 77 -6.70 -5.02 4.91
N PHE A 78 -6.21 -4.87 6.14
CA PHE A 78 -4.91 -4.28 6.42
C PHE A 78 -3.78 -5.10 5.80
N THR A 79 -3.81 -6.42 6.01
CA THR A 79 -2.80 -7.35 5.48
C THR A 79 -2.82 -7.36 3.95
N LEU A 80 -4.00 -7.45 3.32
CA LEU A 80 -4.12 -7.40 1.86
C LEU A 80 -3.56 -6.09 1.30
N CYS A 81 -3.86 -4.95 1.93
CA CYS A 81 -3.35 -3.65 1.52
C CYS A 81 -1.82 -3.58 1.62
N VAL A 82 -1.25 -3.99 2.76
CA VAL A 82 0.20 -3.99 2.98
C VAL A 82 0.91 -4.94 2.02
N VAL A 83 0.44 -6.18 1.86
CA VAL A 83 1.05 -7.16 0.96
C VAL A 83 0.99 -6.69 -0.50
N PHE A 84 -0.14 -6.09 -0.92
CA PHE A 84 -0.28 -5.52 -2.25
C PHE A 84 0.73 -4.39 -2.49
N LEU A 85 0.86 -3.45 -1.56
CA LEU A 85 1.81 -2.35 -1.65
C LEU A 85 3.27 -2.85 -1.67
N ILE A 86 3.62 -3.83 -0.84
CA ILE A 86 4.96 -4.44 -0.85
C ILE A 86 5.25 -5.09 -2.20
N SER A 87 4.29 -5.86 -2.73
CA SER A 87 4.43 -6.52 -4.03
C SER A 87 4.67 -5.50 -5.15
N ILE A 88 3.92 -4.40 -5.15
CA ILE A 88 4.06 -3.33 -6.14
C ILE A 88 5.37 -2.53 -5.94
N ALA A 89 5.78 -2.26 -4.70
CA ALA A 89 7.04 -1.58 -4.39
C ALA A 89 8.25 -2.39 -4.87
N SER A 90 8.17 -3.73 -4.80
CA SER A 90 9.23 -4.59 -5.29
C SER A 90 9.48 -4.40 -6.79
N TYR A 91 8.47 -4.03 -7.58
CA TYR A 91 8.59 -3.91 -9.03
C TYR A 91 9.54 -2.81 -9.49
N GLY A 92 9.65 -1.69 -8.78
CA GLY A 92 10.66 -0.68 -9.15
C GLY A 92 12.04 -0.94 -8.56
N LEU A 93 12.20 -2.01 -7.78
CA LEU A 93 13.50 -2.55 -7.35
C LEU A 93 13.98 -3.71 -8.22
N VAL A 94 13.10 -4.39 -8.97
CA VAL A 94 13.49 -5.43 -9.94
C VAL A 94 14.13 -4.77 -11.17
N TRP A 95 15.35 -4.27 -10.98
CA TRP A 95 16.27 -3.84 -12.05
C TRP A 95 17.33 -4.90 -12.34
N ARG A 96 17.32 -6.03 -11.62
CA ARG A 96 18.31 -7.09 -11.76
C ARG A 96 17.68 -8.43 -11.45
N ILE A 97 17.38 -9.21 -12.49
CA ILE A 97 18.04 -10.47 -12.84
C ILE A 97 17.98 -10.56 -14.36
#